data_AF-A0A8T5PWH1-F1
#
_entry.id   AF-A0A8T5PWH1-F1
#
_cell.length_a   1.000
_cell.length_b   1.000
_cell.length_c   1.000
_cell.angle_alpha   90.00
_cell.angle_beta   90.00
_cell.angle_gamma   90.00
#
_symmetry.space_group_name_H-M   'P 1'
#
loop_
_entity.id
_entity.type
_entity.pdbx_description
1 polymer ?
#
loop_
_entity_poly.entity_id
_entity_poly.type
_entity_poly.pdbx_seq_one_letter_code
_entity_poly.pdbx_strand_id
1 'polypeptide(L)'
;MIFNNYLNKVFGTKVKVKILRFLFQYPDRGFTSRELSKFINCSHTSISNSLRDIAGMNLIRGFERIGTANYFKINKMSILFNNLKKVFVYEKELLKRNKNLGMYLGSSVKIKILRTISANPDKTYTSRALAKDSNCSHVQVLRTLGNPYMYNPPDKLKLATDKFLYKKILKDIFYFEKNILNKLKNNIVDFGEKVSSIILFGSIARGKETFKSDIDLLIITENKKEIKEIINEKQRYITESCGNVISPYIMDRKEYHKKKDTPFMQELKKQENYKVWWGEKII
;
A
#
# COMPACT_ATOMS: atom_id res chain seq x y z
N MET A 1 -7.43 4.04 -1.29
CA MET A 1 -5.99 3.70 -1.38
C MET A 1 -5.76 2.29 -1.91
N ILE A 2 -4.51 1.94 -2.21
CA ILE A 2 -4.06 0.58 -2.55
C ILE A 2 -3.50 -0.09 -1.29
N PHE A 3 -3.79 -1.37 -1.09
CA PHE A 3 -3.35 -2.13 0.09
C PHE A 3 -2.20 -3.09 -0.26
N ASN A 4 -2.30 -3.78 -1.39
CA ASN A 4 -1.30 -4.71 -1.88
C ASN A 4 -0.16 -3.96 -2.58
N ASN A 5 1.08 -4.24 -2.19
CA ASN A 5 2.28 -3.65 -2.79
C ASN A 5 2.27 -2.10 -2.82
N TYR A 6 1.65 -1.47 -1.82
CA TYR A 6 1.43 -0.02 -1.82
C TYR A 6 2.74 0.80 -1.91
N LEU A 7 3.87 0.25 -1.43
CA LEU A 7 5.17 0.92 -1.51
C LEU A 7 5.59 1.16 -2.96
N ASN A 8 5.24 0.26 -3.89
CA ASN A 8 5.51 0.47 -5.32
C ASN A 8 4.80 1.72 -5.85
N LYS A 9 3.63 2.05 -5.30
CA LYS A 9 2.83 3.20 -5.72
C LYS A 9 3.29 4.48 -5.04
N VAL A 10 3.67 4.40 -3.76
CA VAL A 10 4.14 5.53 -2.95
C VAL A 10 5.57 5.95 -3.30
N PHE A 11 6.50 5.01 -3.38
CA PHE A 11 7.92 5.32 -3.58
C PHE A 11 8.45 5.03 -4.98
N GLY A 12 7.67 4.39 -5.86
CA GLY A 12 8.15 3.88 -7.15
C GLY A 12 8.75 4.89 -8.13
N THR A 13 8.72 6.20 -7.83
CA THR A 13 9.43 7.23 -8.57
C THR A 13 10.21 8.16 -7.63
N LYS A 14 11.37 8.65 -8.09
CA LYS A 14 12.18 9.64 -7.37
C LYS A 14 11.39 10.93 -7.08
N VAL A 15 10.50 11.35 -7.99
CA VAL A 15 9.68 12.56 -7.83
C VAL A 15 8.72 12.42 -6.65
N LYS A 16 8.02 11.28 -6.52
CA LYS A 16 7.14 11.04 -5.36
C LYS A 16 7.90 11.04 -4.04
N VAL A 17 9.08 10.41 -4.00
CA VAL A 17 9.94 10.40 -2.80
C VAL A 17 10.31 11.85 -2.42
N LYS A 18 10.69 12.69 -3.40
CA LYS A 18 11.00 14.10 -3.15
C LYS A 18 9.80 14.89 -2.63
N ILE A 19 8.62 14.73 -3.26
CA ILE A 19 7.37 15.38 -2.81
C ILE A 19 7.03 14.98 -1.39
N LEU A 20 7.00 13.69 -1.09
CA LEU A 20 6.70 13.21 0.25
C LEU A 20 7.72 13.72 1.26
N ARG A 21 9.02 13.64 0.96
CA ARG A 21 10.07 14.20 1.82
C ARG A 21 9.81 15.66 2.18
N PHE A 22 9.48 16.48 1.18
CA PHE A 22 9.18 17.89 1.38
C PHE A 22 7.90 18.09 2.22
N LEU A 23 6.80 17.42 1.86
CA LEU A 23 5.53 17.58 2.56
C LEU A 23 5.57 17.08 4.01
N PHE A 24 6.36 16.04 4.33
CA PHE A 24 6.56 15.57 5.70
C PHE A 24 7.42 16.52 6.56
N GLN A 25 8.15 17.47 5.97
CA GLN A 25 8.80 18.56 6.71
C GLN A 25 7.80 19.64 7.13
N TYR A 26 6.73 19.81 6.36
CA TYR A 26 5.71 20.84 6.58
C TYR A 26 4.29 20.23 6.62
N PRO A 27 4.00 19.28 7.53
CA PRO A 27 2.76 18.52 7.51
C PRO A 27 1.50 19.35 7.76
N ASP A 28 1.65 20.57 8.28
CA ASP A 28 0.55 21.50 8.57
C ASP A 28 0.29 22.52 7.46
N ARG A 29 1.19 22.65 6.49
CA ARG A 29 1.08 23.61 5.39
C ARG A 29 0.59 22.93 4.11
N GLY A 30 -0.31 23.60 3.40
CA GLY A 30 -0.68 23.24 2.03
C GLY A 30 0.21 23.91 1.00
N PHE A 31 0.44 23.23 -0.12
CA PHE A 31 1.23 23.75 -1.24
C PHE A 31 0.53 23.50 -2.57
N THR A 32 0.63 24.44 -3.48
CA THR A 32 0.23 24.26 -4.88
C THR A 32 1.25 23.41 -5.65
N SER A 33 0.84 22.85 -6.79
CA SER A 33 1.75 22.16 -7.70
C SER A 33 2.90 23.05 -8.19
N ARG A 34 2.64 24.35 -8.39
CA ARG A 34 3.65 25.35 -8.82
C ARG A 34 4.67 25.64 -7.74
N GLU A 35 4.24 25.83 -6.50
CA GLU A 35 5.16 25.99 -5.36
C GLU A 35 6.04 24.75 -5.20
N LEU A 36 5.45 23.55 -5.21
CA LEU A 36 6.20 22.31 -5.10
C LEU A 36 7.20 22.13 -6.25
N SER A 37 6.83 22.52 -7.48
CA SER A 37 7.75 22.49 -8.63
C SER A 37 8.98 23.37 -8.42
N LYS A 38 8.80 24.59 -7.88
CA LYS A 38 9.89 25.50 -7.52
C LYS A 38 10.79 24.94 -6.42
N PHE A 39 10.20 24.45 -5.31
CA PHE A 39 10.99 23.95 -4.17
C PHE A 39 11.72 22.62 -4.46
N ILE A 40 11.12 21.74 -5.26
CA ILE A 40 11.63 20.38 -5.49
C ILE A 40 12.53 20.30 -6.74
N ASN A 41 12.54 21.37 -7.54
CA ASN A 41 13.23 21.46 -8.82
C ASN A 41 12.88 20.28 -9.74
N CYS A 42 11.59 20.13 -10.04
CA CYS A 42 11.05 19.10 -10.93
C CYS A 42 9.94 19.72 -11.79
N SER A 43 9.73 19.20 -13.01
CA SER A 43 8.75 19.75 -13.94
C SER A 43 7.33 19.72 -13.36
N HIS A 44 6.54 20.75 -13.68
CA HIS A 44 5.16 20.88 -13.21
C HIS A 44 4.30 19.65 -13.55
N THR A 45 4.47 19.07 -14.74
CA THR A 45 3.76 17.85 -15.18
C THR A 45 4.11 16.64 -14.32
N SER A 46 5.40 16.44 -14.02
CA SER A 46 5.84 15.32 -13.17
C SER A 46 5.35 15.44 -11.73
N ILE A 47 5.31 16.66 -11.20
CA ILE A 47 4.75 16.97 -9.89
C ILE A 47 3.25 16.71 -9.87
N SER A 48 2.50 17.25 -10.84
CA SER A 48 1.04 17.11 -10.92
C SER A 48 0.61 15.64 -11.03
N ASN A 49 1.27 14.86 -11.87
CA ASN A 49 1.01 13.42 -11.98
C ASN A 49 1.33 12.67 -10.69
N SER A 50 2.45 13.00 -10.03
CA SER A 50 2.83 12.38 -8.76
C SER A 50 1.88 12.73 -7.62
N LEU A 51 1.37 13.98 -7.58
CA LEU A 51 0.38 14.43 -6.60
C LEU A 51 -0.94 13.69 -6.76
N ARG A 52 -1.40 13.43 -7.99
CA ARG A 52 -2.60 12.61 -8.23
C ARG A 52 -2.47 11.21 -7.62
N ASP A 53 -1.34 10.56 -7.82
CA ASP A 53 -1.08 9.23 -7.25
C ASP A 53 -0.98 9.26 -5.71
N ILE A 54 -0.31 10.28 -5.15
CA ILE A 54 -0.19 10.45 -3.69
C ILE A 54 -1.57 10.74 -3.07
N ALA A 55 -2.41 11.52 -3.74
CA ALA A 55 -3.80 11.76 -3.33
C ALA A 55 -4.64 10.47 -3.39
N GLY A 56 -4.50 9.67 -4.45
CA GLY A 56 -5.16 8.36 -4.56
C GLY A 56 -4.72 7.35 -3.49
N MET A 57 -3.52 7.53 -2.92
CA MET A 57 -3.03 6.79 -1.75
C MET A 57 -3.54 7.32 -0.41
N ASN A 58 -4.44 8.32 -0.43
CA ASN A 58 -4.95 9.02 0.75
C ASN A 58 -3.84 9.62 1.63
N LEU A 59 -2.69 10.00 1.05
CA LEU A 59 -1.54 10.58 1.77
C LEU A 59 -1.57 12.09 1.83
N ILE A 60 -2.26 12.72 0.89
CA ILE A 60 -2.52 14.16 0.84
C ILE A 60 -4.01 14.37 0.62
N ARG A 61 -4.55 15.46 1.14
CA ARG A 61 -5.87 15.96 0.75
C ARG A 61 -5.67 17.17 -0.16
N GLY A 62 -6.48 17.25 -1.21
CA GLY A 62 -6.68 18.49 -1.94
C GLY A 62 -7.58 19.36 -1.06
N PHE A 63 -7.00 20.32 -0.37
CA PHE A 63 -7.78 21.33 0.33
C PHE A 63 -8.20 22.38 -0.71
N GLU A 64 -9.40 22.91 -0.46
CA GLU A 64 -10.12 23.98 -1.15
C GLU A 64 -9.33 24.79 -2.19
N ARG A 65 -10.00 25.06 -3.33
CA ARG A 65 -9.48 25.97 -4.34
C ARG A 65 -9.32 27.37 -3.72
N ILE A 66 -8.09 27.83 -3.54
CA ILE A 66 -7.82 29.26 -3.34
C ILE A 66 -7.60 29.83 -4.74
N GLY A 67 -8.62 30.51 -5.26
CA GLY A 67 -8.69 30.92 -6.66
C GLY A 67 -8.83 29.72 -7.60
N THR A 68 -7.92 29.57 -8.57
CA THR A 68 -7.94 28.46 -9.55
C THR A 68 -7.00 27.30 -9.19
N ALA A 69 -6.19 27.45 -8.15
CA ALA A 69 -5.15 26.49 -7.79
C ALA A 69 -5.61 25.54 -6.66
N ASN A 70 -5.35 24.24 -6.86
CA ASN A 70 -5.55 23.24 -5.82
C ASN A 70 -4.37 23.24 -4.84
N TYR A 71 -4.66 23.22 -3.55
CA TYR A 71 -3.65 23.10 -2.49
C TYR A 71 -3.59 21.67 -1.97
N PHE A 72 -2.38 21.16 -1.82
CA PHE A 72 -2.13 19.80 -1.33
C PHE A 72 -1.45 19.84 0.04
N LYS A 73 -2.05 19.19 1.04
CA LYS A 73 -1.47 19.05 2.39
C LYS A 73 -1.53 17.59 2.83
N ILE A 74 -0.57 17.19 3.67
CA ILE A 74 -0.52 15.83 4.21
C ILE A 74 -1.82 15.48 4.92
N ASN A 75 -2.37 14.30 4.60
CA ASN A 75 -3.46 13.72 5.35
C ASN A 75 -2.91 13.02 6.60
N LYS A 76 -2.95 13.69 7.75
CA LYS A 76 -2.52 13.12 9.03
C LYS A 76 -3.41 11.96 9.52
N MET A 77 -4.65 11.87 9.02
CA MET A 77 -5.57 10.77 9.34
C MET A 77 -5.28 9.50 8.53
N SER A 78 -4.45 9.61 7.49
CA SER A 78 -4.08 8.47 6.67
C SER A 78 -3.49 7.35 7.51
N ILE A 79 -3.93 6.11 7.29
CA ILE A 79 -3.36 4.92 7.96
C ILE A 79 -1.86 4.77 7.70
N LEU A 80 -1.35 5.35 6.60
CA LEU A 80 0.05 5.36 6.20
C LEU A 80 0.89 6.43 6.90
N PHE A 81 0.26 7.49 7.45
CA PHE A 81 0.96 8.70 7.91
C PHE A 81 2.04 8.41 8.95
N ASN A 82 1.70 7.68 10.01
CA ASN A 82 2.63 7.43 11.12
C ASN A 82 3.87 6.63 10.68
N ASN A 83 3.68 5.61 9.84
CA ASN A 83 4.79 4.83 9.33
C ASN A 83 5.70 5.69 8.43
N LEU A 84 5.12 6.39 7.47
CA LEU A 84 5.90 7.23 6.56
C LEU A 84 6.58 8.40 7.29
N LYS A 85 5.95 8.99 8.32
CA LYS A 85 6.59 10.00 9.18
C LYS A 85 7.86 9.45 9.81
N LYS A 86 7.81 8.24 10.38
CA LYS A 86 8.98 7.55 10.96
C LYS A 86 10.08 7.34 9.91
N VAL A 87 9.72 6.93 8.69
CA VAL A 87 10.66 6.77 7.57
C VAL A 87 11.39 8.07 7.25
N PHE A 88 10.68 9.18 7.09
CA PHE A 88 11.28 10.47 6.74
C PHE A 88 12.05 11.11 7.90
N VAL A 89 11.70 10.79 9.16
CA VAL A 89 12.53 11.13 10.32
C VAL A 89 13.88 10.42 10.24
N TYR A 90 13.91 9.11 10.00
CA TYR A 90 15.18 8.36 9.85
C TYR A 90 15.94 8.69 8.56
N GLU A 91 15.26 9.11 7.49
CA GLU A 91 15.92 9.56 6.27
C GLU A 91 16.86 10.74 6.54
N LYS A 92 16.57 11.61 7.53
CA LYS A 92 17.46 12.71 7.91
C LYS A 92 18.88 12.23 8.25
N GLU A 93 19.01 11.07 8.90
CA GLU A 93 20.31 10.47 9.19
C GLU A 93 21.03 9.94 7.95
N LEU A 94 20.28 9.47 6.94
CA LEU A 94 20.86 9.10 5.65
C LEU A 94 21.40 10.33 4.91
N LEU A 95 20.66 11.44 4.97
CA LEU A 95 21.02 12.69 4.30
C LEU A 95 22.35 13.24 4.82
N LYS A 96 22.62 13.12 6.12
CA LYS A 96 23.94 13.46 6.72
C LYS A 96 25.11 12.71 6.09
N ARG A 97 24.86 11.57 5.46
CA ARG A 97 25.84 10.71 4.78
C ARG A 97 25.76 10.82 3.26
N ASN A 98 25.19 11.92 2.74
CA ASN A 98 24.92 12.14 1.32
C ASN A 98 24.10 11.03 0.65
N LYS A 99 23.28 10.32 1.43
CA LYS A 99 22.37 9.26 0.95
C LYS A 99 20.92 9.70 1.13
N ASN A 100 20.03 9.23 0.27
CA ASN A 100 18.60 9.49 0.43
C ASN A 100 17.77 8.27 0.04
N LEU A 101 16.53 8.23 0.52
CA LEU A 101 15.62 7.12 0.29
C LEU A 101 15.31 6.92 -1.19
N GLY A 102 15.33 7.98 -2.00
CA GLY A 102 15.13 7.91 -3.44
C GLY A 102 16.20 7.09 -4.17
N MET A 103 17.40 6.95 -3.61
CA MET A 103 18.45 6.06 -4.13
C MET A 103 18.07 4.59 -3.99
N TYR A 104 17.26 4.24 -2.98
CA TYR A 104 16.91 2.87 -2.62
C TYR A 104 15.49 2.49 -3.05
N LEU A 105 14.51 3.36 -2.84
CA LEU A 105 13.09 3.10 -3.11
C LEU A 105 12.54 3.85 -4.33
N GLY A 106 13.29 4.76 -4.96
CA GLY A 106 12.83 5.59 -6.08
C GLY A 106 12.62 4.88 -7.42
N SER A 107 12.45 3.56 -7.42
CA SER A 107 12.22 2.70 -8.59
C SER A 107 11.42 1.47 -8.19
N SER A 108 10.39 1.15 -8.96
CA SER A 108 9.56 -0.05 -8.74
C SER A 108 10.37 -1.35 -8.74
N VAL A 109 11.41 -1.46 -9.58
CA VAL A 109 12.33 -2.62 -9.63
C VAL A 109 13.12 -2.72 -8.32
N LYS A 110 13.69 -1.60 -7.85
CA LYS A 110 14.43 -1.59 -6.57
C LYS A 110 13.55 -2.01 -5.40
N ILE A 111 12.31 -1.52 -5.34
CA ILE A 111 11.36 -1.91 -4.30
C ILE A 111 11.05 -3.40 -4.37
N LYS A 112 10.80 -3.96 -5.58
CA LYS A 112 10.56 -5.41 -5.74
C LYS A 112 11.72 -6.24 -5.21
N ILE A 113 12.94 -5.92 -5.62
CA ILE A 113 14.16 -6.62 -5.16
C ILE A 113 14.33 -6.50 -3.65
N LEU A 114 14.24 -5.27 -3.10
CA LEU A 114 14.36 -5.02 -1.67
C LEU A 114 13.27 -5.72 -0.86
N ARG A 115 12.04 -5.80 -1.38
CA ARG A 115 10.93 -6.54 -0.77
C ARG A 115 11.25 -8.03 -0.69
N THR A 116 11.70 -8.64 -1.80
CA THR A 116 12.01 -10.06 -1.88
C THR A 116 13.11 -10.46 -0.87
N ILE A 117 14.21 -9.70 -0.83
CA ILE A 117 15.30 -10.00 0.11
C ILE A 117 14.92 -9.67 1.56
N SER A 118 14.09 -8.64 1.80
CA SER A 118 13.64 -8.30 3.16
C SER A 118 12.66 -9.32 3.73
N ALA A 119 11.91 -10.02 2.87
CA ALA A 119 11.03 -11.11 3.28
C ALA A 119 11.79 -12.38 3.70
N ASN A 120 13.03 -12.56 3.22
CA ASN A 120 13.88 -13.71 3.50
C ASN A 120 15.30 -13.26 3.87
N PRO A 121 15.49 -12.57 5.02
CA PRO A 121 16.75 -11.89 5.35
C PRO A 121 17.95 -12.85 5.48
N ASP A 122 17.71 -14.10 5.86
CA ASP A 122 18.77 -15.11 6.04
C ASP A 122 19.11 -15.86 4.74
N LYS A 123 18.23 -15.80 3.74
CA LYS A 123 18.41 -16.47 2.46
C LYS A 123 19.53 -15.79 1.67
N THR A 124 20.42 -16.62 1.15
CA THR A 124 21.44 -16.19 0.19
C THR A 124 20.92 -16.43 -1.23
N TYR A 125 21.12 -15.46 -2.11
CA TYR A 125 20.57 -15.45 -3.46
C TYR A 125 21.67 -15.44 -4.51
N THR A 126 21.51 -16.20 -5.59
CA THR A 126 22.17 -15.87 -6.87
C THR A 126 21.39 -14.75 -7.56
N SER A 127 22.00 -14.02 -8.48
CA SER A 127 21.29 -12.97 -9.25
C SER A 127 20.09 -13.51 -10.04
N ARG A 128 20.17 -14.75 -10.55
CA ARG A 128 19.08 -15.42 -11.27
C ARG A 128 17.95 -15.84 -10.34
N ALA A 129 18.28 -16.41 -9.17
CA ALA A 129 17.28 -16.76 -8.16
C ALA A 129 16.55 -15.51 -7.66
N LEU A 130 17.28 -14.41 -7.42
CA LEU A 130 16.69 -13.14 -7.03
C LEU A 130 15.75 -12.58 -8.10
N ALA A 131 16.15 -12.65 -9.37
CA ALA A 131 15.32 -12.21 -10.50
C ALA A 131 13.99 -12.98 -10.57
N LYS A 132 14.05 -14.31 -10.44
CA LYS A 132 12.88 -15.19 -10.39
C LYS A 132 11.97 -14.83 -9.22
N ASP A 133 12.50 -14.79 -8.00
CA ASP A 133 11.73 -14.55 -6.77
C ASP A 133 11.20 -13.11 -6.69
N SER A 134 11.85 -12.13 -7.33
CA SER A 134 11.37 -10.74 -7.37
C SER A 134 10.49 -10.42 -8.57
N ASN A 135 10.22 -11.40 -9.44
CA ASN A 135 9.52 -11.22 -10.72
C ASN A 135 10.06 -10.00 -11.50
N CYS A 136 11.38 -10.02 -11.72
CA CYS A 136 12.14 -9.02 -12.48
C CYS A 136 13.04 -9.74 -13.49
N SER A 137 13.46 -9.05 -14.55
CA SER A 137 14.46 -9.64 -15.44
C SER A 137 15.83 -9.70 -14.75
N HIS A 138 16.65 -10.67 -15.13
CA HIS A 138 18.01 -10.79 -14.61
C HIS A 138 18.82 -9.50 -14.87
N VAL A 139 18.64 -8.88 -16.04
CA VAL A 139 19.26 -7.57 -16.39
C VAL A 139 18.81 -6.44 -15.46
N GLN A 140 17.53 -6.39 -15.08
CA GLN A 140 17.01 -5.40 -14.13
C GLN A 140 17.65 -5.55 -12.74
N VAL A 141 17.86 -6.79 -12.30
CA VAL A 141 18.56 -7.08 -11.04
C VAL A 141 20.01 -6.63 -11.12
N LEU A 142 20.75 -7.02 -12.16
CA LEU A 142 22.16 -6.64 -12.34
C LEU A 142 22.36 -5.12 -12.38
N ARG A 143 21.52 -4.40 -13.15
CA ARG A 143 21.51 -2.92 -13.17
C ARG A 143 21.26 -2.32 -11.79
N THR A 144 20.35 -2.92 -11.01
CA THR A 144 20.00 -2.44 -9.66
C THR A 144 21.14 -2.64 -8.67
N LEU A 145 21.86 -3.76 -8.78
CA LEU A 145 23.03 -4.07 -7.95
C LEU A 145 24.27 -3.25 -8.35
N GLY A 146 24.17 -2.40 -9.40
CA GLY A 146 25.26 -1.57 -9.87
C GLY A 146 26.23 -2.30 -10.78
N ASN A 147 25.84 -3.45 -11.35
CA ASN A 147 26.76 -4.30 -12.10
C ASN A 147 26.15 -4.91 -13.39
N PRO A 148 25.77 -4.07 -14.37
CA PRO A 148 25.15 -4.55 -15.61
C PRO A 148 26.11 -5.19 -16.62
N TYR A 149 27.42 -5.08 -16.43
CA TYR A 149 28.44 -5.50 -17.41
C TYR A 149 29.42 -6.57 -16.89
N MET A 150 29.28 -7.07 -15.66
CA MET A 150 30.09 -8.23 -15.23
C MET A 150 29.61 -9.49 -15.94
N TYR A 151 30.55 -10.15 -16.61
CA TYR A 151 30.38 -11.49 -17.18
C TYR A 151 30.10 -12.54 -16.07
N ASN A 152 30.58 -12.30 -14.84
CA ASN A 152 30.32 -13.10 -13.64
C ASN A 152 29.90 -12.20 -12.45
N PRO A 153 28.59 -11.95 -12.25
CA PRO A 153 28.11 -11.29 -11.02
C PRO A 153 28.47 -12.13 -9.78
N PRO A 154 28.54 -11.53 -8.58
CA PRO A 154 28.83 -12.28 -7.37
C PRO A 154 27.84 -13.44 -7.22
N ASP A 155 28.39 -14.65 -7.03
CA ASP A 155 27.61 -15.90 -6.98
C ASP A 155 26.55 -15.88 -5.89
N LYS A 156 26.80 -15.11 -4.81
CA LYS A 156 25.98 -15.09 -3.60
C LYS A 156 25.77 -13.66 -3.10
N LEU A 157 24.51 -13.27 -2.98
CA LEU A 157 24.02 -12.01 -2.45
C LEU A 157 23.26 -12.28 -1.14
N LYS A 158 23.60 -11.55 -0.08
CA LYS A 158 22.91 -11.63 1.21
C LYS A 158 22.53 -10.24 1.70
N LEU A 159 21.37 -10.12 2.34
CA LEU A 159 20.92 -8.86 2.91
C LEU A 159 21.79 -8.48 4.12
N ALA A 160 22.37 -7.28 4.08
CA ALA A 160 23.13 -6.74 5.20
C ALA A 160 22.17 -6.22 6.29
N THR A 161 21.69 -7.14 7.13
CA THR A 161 20.68 -6.88 8.18
C THR A 161 21.22 -6.01 9.33
N ASP A 162 22.54 -5.87 9.44
CA ASP A 162 23.23 -5.03 10.42
C ASP A 162 23.11 -3.53 10.10
N LYS A 163 22.89 -3.17 8.82
CA LYS A 163 22.94 -1.79 8.34
C LYS A 163 21.76 -0.95 8.81
N PHE A 164 22.04 0.32 9.09
CA PHE A 164 21.05 1.32 9.52
C PHE A 164 19.81 1.36 8.62
N LEU A 165 20.00 1.42 7.30
CA LEU A 165 18.92 1.48 6.33
C LEU A 165 17.93 0.31 6.51
N TYR A 166 18.43 -0.90 6.70
CA TYR A 166 17.57 -2.05 6.93
C TYR A 166 16.91 -1.99 8.31
N LYS A 167 17.72 -1.87 9.37
CA LYS A 167 17.25 -1.90 10.77
C LYS A 167 16.21 -0.83 11.11
N LYS A 168 16.36 0.37 10.57
CA LYS A 168 15.53 1.53 10.94
C LYS A 168 14.45 1.87 9.93
N ILE A 169 14.61 1.48 8.66
CA ILE A 169 13.69 1.88 7.59
C ILE A 169 13.08 0.66 6.88
N LEU A 170 13.89 -0.14 6.17
CA LEU A 170 13.34 -1.17 5.26
C LEU A 170 12.54 -2.25 5.99
N LYS A 171 13.05 -2.73 7.13
CA LYS A 171 12.35 -3.76 7.93
C LYS A 171 10.94 -3.31 8.30
N ASP A 172 10.80 -2.10 8.83
CA ASP A 172 9.52 -1.57 9.32
C ASP A 172 8.53 -1.28 8.19
N ILE A 173 8.98 -0.71 7.06
CA ILE A 173 8.07 -0.40 5.94
C ILE A 173 7.54 -1.65 5.26
N PHE A 174 8.39 -2.67 5.05
CA PHE A 174 7.97 -3.92 4.42
C PHE A 174 7.13 -4.77 5.38
N TYR A 175 7.45 -4.76 6.68
CA TYR A 175 6.60 -5.37 7.69
C TYR A 175 5.20 -4.75 7.68
N PHE A 176 5.11 -3.42 7.62
CA PHE A 176 3.82 -2.75 7.58
C PHE A 176 3.08 -2.96 6.27
N GLU A 177 3.75 -2.98 5.12
CA GLU A 177 3.13 -3.35 3.83
C GLU A 177 2.52 -4.75 3.88
N LYS A 178 3.19 -5.73 4.48
CA LYS A 178 2.65 -7.08 4.65
C LYS A 178 1.42 -7.11 5.57
N ASN A 179 1.34 -6.20 6.55
CA ASN A 179 0.31 -6.21 7.59
C ASN A 179 -0.81 -5.19 7.41
N ILE A 180 -0.76 -4.34 6.38
CA ILE A 180 -1.76 -3.26 6.21
C ILE A 180 -3.19 -3.79 6.02
N LEU A 181 -3.34 -4.90 5.29
CA LEU A 181 -4.64 -5.58 5.15
C LEU A 181 -5.13 -6.16 6.47
N ASN A 182 -4.23 -6.70 7.31
CA ASN A 182 -4.61 -7.18 8.65
C ASN A 182 -5.04 -6.01 9.55
N LYS A 183 -4.36 -4.86 9.44
CA LYS A 183 -4.76 -3.65 10.16
C LYS A 183 -6.14 -3.17 9.71
N LEU A 184 -6.45 -3.21 8.41
CA LEU A 184 -7.79 -2.93 7.90
C LEU A 184 -8.82 -3.92 8.45
N LYS A 185 -8.52 -5.23 8.35
CA LYS A 185 -9.36 -6.30 8.89
C LYS A 185 -9.72 -6.03 10.36
N ASN A 186 -8.73 -5.77 11.22
CA ASN A 186 -8.95 -5.56 12.65
C ASN A 186 -9.83 -4.34 12.97
N ASN A 187 -9.84 -3.31 12.12
CA ASN A 187 -10.74 -2.16 12.30
C ASN A 187 -12.19 -2.47 11.90
N ILE A 188 -12.41 -3.54 11.12
CA ILE A 188 -13.70 -3.93 10.59
C ILE A 188 -14.30 -5.07 11.41
N VAL A 189 -13.56 -6.10 11.78
CA VAL A 189 -14.12 -7.38 12.27
C VAL A 189 -14.36 -7.50 13.77
N ASP A 190 -14.37 -6.41 14.52
CA ASP A 190 -14.69 -6.42 15.97
C ASP A 190 -16.14 -6.84 16.28
N PHE A 191 -17.02 -6.87 15.27
CA PHE A 191 -18.38 -7.42 15.36
C PHE A 191 -18.48 -8.90 14.92
N GLY A 192 -17.35 -9.60 14.76
CA GLY A 192 -17.30 -10.97 14.26
C GLY A 192 -18.27 -11.93 14.97
N GLU A 193 -18.39 -11.85 16.29
CA GLU A 193 -19.28 -12.71 17.07
C GLU A 193 -20.77 -12.56 16.72
N LYS A 194 -21.16 -11.44 16.09
CA LYS A 194 -22.54 -11.16 15.65
C LYS A 194 -22.87 -11.69 14.25
N VAL A 195 -21.92 -12.37 13.61
CA VAL A 195 -22.05 -12.85 12.22
C VAL A 195 -21.49 -14.26 12.06
N SER A 196 -22.02 -15.02 11.11
CA SER A 196 -21.49 -16.35 10.76
C SER A 196 -20.19 -16.26 9.96
N SER A 197 -20.04 -15.24 9.10
CA SER A 197 -18.81 -15.07 8.30
C SER A 197 -18.65 -13.65 7.80
N ILE A 198 -17.39 -13.21 7.66
CA ILE A 198 -16.98 -11.98 6.97
C ILE A 198 -15.91 -12.37 5.96
N ILE A 199 -16.18 -12.11 4.68
CA ILE A 199 -15.29 -12.49 3.57
C ILE A 199 -14.97 -11.25 2.76
N LEU A 200 -13.69 -10.90 2.67
CA LEU A 200 -13.20 -9.91 1.72
C LEU A 200 -13.12 -10.57 0.33
N PHE A 201 -13.74 -9.95 -0.67
CA PHE A 201 -13.64 -10.37 -2.06
C PHE A 201 -13.27 -9.20 -2.98
N GLY A 202 -13.39 -9.40 -4.29
CA GLY A 202 -13.24 -8.30 -5.25
C GLY A 202 -11.79 -7.94 -5.55
N SER A 203 -11.56 -6.68 -5.90
CA SER A 203 -10.25 -6.24 -6.45
C SER A 203 -9.12 -6.24 -5.42
N ILE A 204 -9.40 -5.87 -4.16
CA ILE A 204 -8.43 -5.85 -3.06
C ILE A 204 -7.99 -7.26 -2.69
N ALA A 205 -8.94 -8.20 -2.61
CA ALA A 205 -8.64 -9.59 -2.28
C ALA A 205 -7.72 -10.23 -3.34
N ARG A 206 -7.93 -9.88 -4.62
CA ARG A 206 -7.15 -10.30 -5.79
C ARG A 206 -5.83 -9.55 -6.01
N GLY A 207 -5.54 -8.49 -5.26
CA GLY A 207 -4.35 -7.65 -5.49
C GLY A 207 -4.38 -6.87 -6.80
N LYS A 208 -5.57 -6.65 -7.38
CA LYS A 208 -5.81 -5.91 -8.63
C LYS A 208 -6.50 -4.57 -8.40
N GLU A 209 -6.48 -4.07 -7.16
CA GLU A 209 -7.15 -2.83 -6.81
C GLU A 209 -6.54 -1.59 -7.46
N THR A 210 -7.36 -0.57 -7.62
CA THR A 210 -6.95 0.79 -8.02
C THR A 210 -7.21 1.76 -6.87
N PHE A 211 -6.83 3.03 -7.03
CA PHE A 211 -7.12 4.05 -6.02
C PHE A 211 -8.61 4.25 -5.75
N LYS A 212 -9.47 3.86 -6.71
CA LYS A 212 -10.94 3.97 -6.64
C LYS A 212 -11.64 2.68 -6.20
N SER A 213 -10.89 1.62 -5.91
CA SER A 213 -11.49 0.35 -5.51
C SER A 213 -12.17 0.45 -4.16
N ASP A 214 -13.32 -0.20 -4.03
CA ASP A 214 -14.03 -0.35 -2.76
C ASP A 214 -13.53 -1.56 -1.97
N ILE A 215 -13.92 -1.62 -0.70
CA ILE A 215 -13.69 -2.76 0.19
C ILE A 215 -14.94 -3.63 0.13
N ASP A 216 -14.94 -4.58 -0.81
CA ASP A 216 -16.06 -5.50 -1.05
C ASP A 216 -16.09 -6.60 0.04
N LEU A 217 -17.15 -6.61 0.85
CA LEU A 217 -17.33 -7.56 1.95
C LEU A 217 -18.61 -8.37 1.78
N LEU A 218 -18.51 -9.69 1.82
CA LEU A 218 -19.67 -10.57 1.99
C LEU A 218 -19.82 -10.84 3.49
N ILE A 219 -21.00 -10.56 4.03
CA ILE A 219 -21.30 -10.76 5.46
C ILE A 219 -22.55 -11.63 5.58
N ILE A 220 -22.41 -12.74 6.30
CA ILE A 220 -23.50 -13.68 6.55
C ILE A 220 -23.95 -13.54 8.00
N THR A 221 -25.19 -13.12 8.22
CA THR A 221 -25.76 -12.84 9.55
C THR A 221 -27.27 -13.03 9.56
N GLU A 222 -27.80 -13.39 10.73
CA GLU A 222 -29.26 -13.40 10.97
C GLU A 222 -29.78 -11.99 11.29
N ASN A 223 -28.94 -11.05 11.75
CA ASN A 223 -29.34 -9.68 12.10
C ASN A 223 -28.79 -8.63 11.11
N LYS A 224 -29.38 -8.55 9.92
CA LYS A 224 -28.91 -7.63 8.86
C LYS A 224 -28.99 -6.16 9.25
N LYS A 225 -29.99 -5.77 10.06
CA LYS A 225 -30.21 -4.36 10.43
C LYS A 225 -29.07 -3.87 11.32
N GLU A 226 -28.76 -4.62 12.38
CA GLU A 226 -27.67 -4.30 13.30
C GLU A 226 -26.31 -4.21 12.57
N ILE A 227 -26.01 -5.17 11.69
CA ILE A 227 -24.74 -5.15 10.96
C ILE A 227 -24.64 -3.95 10.00
N LYS A 228 -25.75 -3.52 9.37
CA LYS A 228 -25.75 -2.30 8.56
C LYS A 228 -25.39 -1.06 9.38
N GLU A 229 -25.95 -0.93 10.58
CA GLU A 229 -25.67 0.17 11.50
C GLU A 229 -24.18 0.19 11.89
N ILE A 230 -23.61 -0.96 12.28
CA ILE A 230 -22.17 -1.09 12.62
C ILE A 230 -21.27 -0.72 11.43
N ILE A 231 -21.59 -1.17 10.22
CA ILE A 231 -20.80 -0.83 9.03
C ILE A 231 -20.88 0.67 8.73
N ASN A 232 -22.05 1.30 8.87
CA ASN A 232 -22.22 2.74 8.67
C ASN A 232 -21.39 3.57 9.66
N GLU A 233 -21.33 3.16 10.93
CA GLU A 233 -20.47 3.81 11.94
C GLU A 233 -18.99 3.72 11.57
N LYS A 234 -18.54 2.55 11.11
CA LYS A 234 -17.15 2.32 10.68
C LYS A 234 -16.79 3.01 9.37
N GLN A 235 -17.77 3.21 8.49
CA GLN A 235 -17.59 3.77 7.15
C GLN A 235 -16.81 5.09 7.19
N ARG A 236 -17.19 5.99 8.11
CA ARG A 236 -16.55 7.31 8.24
C ARG A 236 -15.05 7.20 8.51
N TYR A 237 -14.67 6.45 9.53
CA TYR A 237 -13.26 6.26 9.90
C TYR A 237 -12.47 5.59 8.77
N ILE A 238 -13.02 4.56 8.13
CA ILE A 238 -12.34 3.87 7.03
C ILE A 238 -12.16 4.78 5.81
N THR A 239 -13.16 5.58 5.45
CA THR A 239 -13.03 6.55 4.37
C THR A 239 -12.04 7.65 4.70
N GLU A 240 -12.04 8.20 5.91
CA GLU A 240 -11.09 9.25 6.30
C GLU A 240 -9.63 8.74 6.34
N SER A 241 -9.42 7.50 6.82
CA SER A 241 -8.09 6.92 7.04
C SER A 241 -7.51 6.17 5.84
N CYS A 242 -8.34 5.49 5.04
CA CYS A 242 -7.91 4.73 3.86
C CYS A 242 -8.28 5.40 2.53
N GLY A 243 -9.29 6.27 2.52
CA GLY A 243 -9.84 6.83 1.28
C GLY A 243 -10.55 5.79 0.41
N ASN A 244 -11.03 4.70 1.00
CA ASN A 244 -11.86 3.69 0.35
C ASN A 244 -13.24 3.65 1.04
N VAL A 245 -14.25 3.16 0.33
CA VAL A 245 -15.59 2.93 0.86
C VAL A 245 -15.77 1.44 1.18
N ILE A 246 -16.56 1.09 2.19
CA ILE A 246 -16.94 -0.29 2.46
C ILE A 246 -18.18 -0.58 1.61
N SER A 247 -18.14 -1.65 0.83
CA SER A 247 -19.27 -2.13 0.04
C SER A 247 -19.75 -3.46 0.62
N PRO A 248 -20.67 -3.45 1.59
CA PRO A 248 -21.12 -4.65 2.26
C PRO A 248 -22.25 -5.33 1.47
N TYR A 249 -22.08 -6.60 1.13
CA TYR A 249 -23.13 -7.48 0.66
C TYR A 249 -23.59 -8.38 1.81
N ILE A 250 -24.69 -8.00 2.46
CA ILE A 250 -25.19 -8.62 3.69
C ILE A 250 -26.34 -9.56 3.35
N MET A 251 -26.26 -10.82 3.79
CA MET A 251 -27.31 -11.83 3.61
C MET A 251 -27.43 -12.76 4.81
N ASP A 252 -28.54 -13.50 4.90
CA ASP A 252 -28.72 -14.56 5.88
C ASP A 252 -28.36 -15.93 5.27
N ARG A 253 -28.36 -17.00 6.09
CA ARG A 253 -28.05 -18.35 5.61
C ARG A 253 -29.00 -18.83 4.52
N LYS A 254 -30.29 -18.49 4.60
CA LYS A 254 -31.31 -18.92 3.61
C LYS A 254 -31.05 -18.28 2.25
N GLU A 255 -30.76 -16.99 2.21
CA GLU A 255 -30.40 -16.25 1.01
C GLU A 255 -29.09 -16.73 0.41
N TYR A 256 -28.09 -17.04 1.24
CA TYR A 256 -26.84 -17.62 0.78
C TYR A 256 -27.09 -18.94 0.04
N HIS A 257 -27.85 -19.87 0.64
CA HIS A 257 -28.15 -21.16 0.01
C HIS A 257 -28.93 -21.03 -1.31
N LYS A 258 -29.84 -20.05 -1.42
CA LYS A 258 -30.56 -19.76 -2.67
C LYS A 258 -29.64 -19.17 -3.75
N LYS A 259 -28.67 -18.36 -3.36
CA LYS A 259 -27.79 -17.63 -4.30
C LYS A 259 -26.47 -18.35 -4.59
N LYS A 260 -26.14 -19.44 -3.87
CA LYS A 260 -24.84 -20.12 -3.93
C LYS A 260 -24.43 -20.53 -5.36
N ASP A 261 -25.41 -20.79 -6.22
CA ASP A 261 -25.20 -21.25 -7.61
C ASP A 261 -25.29 -20.12 -8.64
N THR A 262 -25.52 -18.88 -8.22
CA THR A 262 -25.54 -17.72 -9.13
C THR A 262 -24.16 -17.45 -9.74
N PRO A 263 -24.07 -16.85 -10.95
CA PRO A 263 -22.79 -16.54 -11.59
C PRO A 263 -21.85 -15.76 -10.69
N PHE A 264 -22.37 -14.78 -9.94
CA PHE A 264 -21.60 -14.01 -8.97
C PHE A 264 -21.00 -14.88 -7.86
N MET A 265 -21.79 -15.75 -7.22
CA MET A 265 -21.30 -16.63 -6.16
C MET A 265 -20.35 -17.69 -6.71
N GLN A 266 -20.62 -18.24 -7.90
CA GLN A 266 -19.69 -19.14 -8.55
C GLN A 266 -18.37 -18.44 -8.90
N GLU A 267 -18.38 -17.18 -9.32
CA GLU A 267 -17.16 -16.40 -9.53
C GLU A 267 -16.41 -16.21 -8.22
N LEU A 268 -17.10 -15.88 -7.13
CA LEU A 268 -16.52 -15.78 -5.79
C LEU A 268 -15.88 -17.11 -5.35
N LYS A 269 -16.54 -18.25 -5.60
CA LYS A 269 -16.03 -19.61 -5.31
C LYS A 269 -14.85 -20.03 -6.18
N LYS A 270 -14.88 -19.70 -7.47
CA LYS A 270 -13.82 -19.99 -8.44
C LYS A 270 -12.58 -19.15 -8.19
N GLN A 271 -12.73 -17.99 -7.56
CA GLN A 271 -11.61 -17.15 -7.20
C GLN A 271 -10.82 -17.80 -6.05
N GLU A 272 -9.59 -18.25 -6.31
CA GLU A 272 -8.57 -18.59 -5.29
C GLU A 272 -8.21 -17.41 -4.35
N ASN A 273 -8.93 -16.30 -4.40
CA ASN A 273 -8.48 -14.99 -3.96
C ASN A 273 -9.51 -14.22 -3.12
N TYR A 274 -10.51 -14.86 -2.53
CA TYR A 274 -11.21 -14.27 -1.38
C TYR A 274 -10.36 -14.44 -0.11
N LYS A 275 -10.65 -13.66 0.93
CA LYS A 275 -10.02 -13.81 2.24
C LYS A 275 -11.10 -13.89 3.30
N VAL A 276 -11.19 -15.03 3.98
CA VAL A 276 -12.03 -15.16 5.17
C VAL A 276 -11.40 -14.31 6.27
N TRP A 277 -12.11 -13.27 6.67
CA TRP A 277 -11.70 -12.40 7.76
C TRP A 277 -12.27 -12.89 9.09
N TRP A 278 -13.47 -13.46 9.10
CA TRP A 278 -14.08 -14.04 10.30
C TRP A 278 -14.97 -15.23 9.97
N GLY A 279 -15.07 -16.16 10.92
CA GLY A 279 -16.06 -17.24 10.90
C GLY A 279 -15.76 -18.34 9.90
N GLU A 280 -16.83 -19.02 9.49
CA GLU A 280 -16.74 -20.18 8.59
C GLU A 280 -16.26 -19.77 7.20
N LYS A 281 -15.56 -20.70 6.54
CA LYS A 281 -15.22 -20.59 5.12
C LYS A 281 -16.49 -20.90 4.32
N ILE A 282 -17.36 -19.91 4.18
CA ILE A 282 -18.67 -20.07 3.53
C ILE A 282 -18.52 -19.75 2.05
N ILE A 283 -17.98 -20.72 1.30
CA ILE A 283 -17.76 -20.66 -0.15
C ILE A 283 -18.04 -22.03 -0.75
#